data_AF-A0A345RB43-F1
#
_entry.id   AF-A0A345RB43-F1
#
_cell.length_a   1.000
_cell.length_b   1.000
_cell.length_c   1.000
_cell.angle_alpha   90.00
_cell.angle_beta   90.00
_cell.angle_gamma   90.00
#
_symmetry.space_group_name_H-M   'P 1'
#
loop_
_entity.id
_entity.type
_entity.pdbx_description
1 polymer ?
#
loop_
_entity_poly.entity_id
_entity_poly.type
_entity_poly.pdbx_seq_one_letter_code
_entity_poly.pdbx_strand_id
1 'polypeptide(L)'
;MALTKISAISSIILLVSAGQMHATDCEQWPQFSSTEDYLEPLSVKADEIGEHMNRWQWSDGVQFSTEMRGDELWLDILAFPGDSTAAAAGRAIMQTGRLASEDFDRLVLADKGVGIFSIEEPKLRAIGCQFIWGREGGQNPIALIRDMYKSMVHYPSGEPLSTAFNGSLFGDTNLAISLNNEMLIPNWVLSAVN
;
A
#
# COMPACT_ATOMS: atom_id res chain seq x y z
N MET A 1 48.04 -48.53 29.19
CA MET A 1 48.26 -47.85 27.89
C MET A 1 46.97 -47.10 27.57
N ALA A 2 47.01 -45.78 27.64
CA ALA A 2 45.84 -44.90 27.65
C ALA A 2 45.27 -44.70 26.23
N LEU A 3 43.94 -44.79 26.08
CA LEU A 3 43.21 -44.38 24.87
C LEU A 3 42.43 -43.10 25.19
N THR A 4 43.01 -41.97 24.78
CA THR A 4 42.35 -40.66 24.82
C THR A 4 41.44 -40.55 23.59
N LYS A 5 40.12 -40.52 23.78
CA LYS A 5 39.16 -40.18 22.71
C LYS A 5 38.92 -38.68 22.72
N ILE A 6 39.32 -38.00 21.64
CA ILE A 6 38.99 -36.60 21.38
C ILE A 6 37.66 -36.59 20.62
N SER A 7 36.58 -36.15 21.26
CA SER A 7 35.32 -35.83 20.59
C SER A 7 35.43 -34.43 19.99
N ALA A 8 35.48 -34.35 18.66
CA ALA A 8 35.35 -33.10 17.92
C ALA A 8 33.86 -32.68 17.90
N ILE A 9 33.56 -31.51 18.43
CA ILE A 9 32.24 -30.86 18.34
C ILE A 9 32.22 -30.09 17.02
N SER A 10 31.45 -30.56 16.04
CA SER A 10 31.17 -29.80 14.82
C SER A 10 30.05 -28.80 15.08
N SER A 11 30.41 -27.51 15.19
CA SER A 11 29.46 -26.39 15.16
C SER A 11 28.97 -26.18 13.72
N ILE A 12 27.70 -26.46 13.46
CA ILE A 12 27.02 -26.07 12.21
C ILE A 12 26.69 -24.58 12.32
N ILE A 13 27.38 -23.75 11.54
CA ILE A 13 27.04 -22.34 11.36
C ILE A 13 25.92 -22.28 10.31
N LEU A 14 24.68 -22.05 10.76
CA LEU A 14 23.56 -21.69 9.90
C LEU A 14 23.77 -20.25 9.41
N LEU A 15 24.30 -20.10 8.20
CA LEU A 15 24.27 -18.83 7.47
C LEU A 15 22.81 -18.60 7.03
N VAL A 16 22.08 -17.82 7.81
CA VAL A 16 20.80 -17.27 7.39
C VAL A 16 21.11 -16.18 6.36
N SER A 17 20.99 -16.53 5.09
CA SER A 17 20.97 -15.56 4.00
C SER A 17 19.68 -14.75 4.13
N ALA A 18 19.76 -13.57 4.73
CA ALA A 18 18.77 -12.52 4.55
C ALA A 18 18.83 -12.13 3.08
N GLY A 19 17.96 -12.72 2.25
CA GLY A 19 17.75 -12.23 0.90
C GLY A 19 17.22 -10.81 1.02
N GLN A 20 17.91 -9.84 0.41
CA GLN A 20 17.33 -8.52 0.22
C GLN A 20 16.13 -8.73 -0.71
N MET A 21 14.92 -8.69 -0.15
CA MET A 21 13.73 -8.45 -0.94
C MET A 21 13.90 -7.04 -1.48
N HIS A 22 14.40 -6.93 -2.72
CA HIS A 22 14.41 -5.65 -3.39
C HIS A 22 12.97 -5.20 -3.54
N ALA A 23 12.68 -4.00 -3.07
CA ALA A 23 11.52 -3.20 -3.41
C ALA A 23 11.03 -3.49 -4.83
N THR A 24 9.71 -3.63 -5.01
CA THR A 24 9.16 -3.75 -6.37
C THR A 24 9.46 -2.45 -7.12
N ASP A 25 10.26 -2.54 -8.19
CA ASP A 25 10.53 -1.40 -9.06
C ASP A 25 9.36 -1.13 -10.01
N CYS A 26 9.32 0.10 -10.56
CA CYS A 26 8.33 0.46 -11.58
C CYS A 26 8.84 0.22 -13.02
N GLU A 27 9.99 -0.44 -13.21
CA GLU A 27 10.58 -0.67 -14.53
C GLU A 27 9.73 -1.61 -15.39
N GLN A 28 8.86 -2.42 -14.76
CA GLN A 28 7.88 -3.25 -15.47
C GLN A 28 6.78 -2.45 -16.18
N TRP A 29 6.61 -1.15 -15.85
CA TRP A 29 5.59 -0.28 -16.43
C TRP A 29 6.17 1.05 -16.95
N PRO A 30 7.11 1.03 -17.90
CA PRO A 30 7.80 2.23 -18.36
C PRO A 30 6.86 3.26 -19.00
N GLN A 31 5.73 2.81 -19.57
CA GLN A 31 4.70 3.68 -20.14
C GLN A 31 3.99 4.59 -19.12
N PHE A 32 4.08 4.29 -17.83
CA PHE A 32 3.49 5.08 -16.75
C PHE A 32 4.53 5.87 -15.94
N SER A 33 5.77 5.95 -16.45
CA SER A 33 6.83 6.79 -15.88
C SER A 33 6.46 8.27 -15.92
N SER A 34 6.97 9.03 -14.95
CA SER A 34 6.85 10.48 -14.87
C SER A 34 8.06 11.06 -14.16
N THR A 35 8.46 12.27 -14.53
CA THR A 35 9.49 13.06 -13.84
C THR A 35 8.90 14.27 -13.11
N GLU A 36 7.57 14.38 -13.05
CA GLU A 36 6.91 15.42 -12.25
C GLU A 36 6.98 15.01 -10.77
N ASP A 37 7.44 15.91 -9.89
CA ASP A 37 7.72 15.62 -8.48
C ASP A 37 6.57 14.89 -7.73
N TYR A 38 5.32 15.18 -8.06
CA TYR A 38 4.15 14.55 -7.42
C TYR A 38 3.74 13.20 -8.01
N LEU A 39 4.42 12.75 -9.07
CA LEU A 39 4.16 11.51 -9.80
C LEU A 39 5.41 10.69 -10.03
N GLU A 40 6.61 11.18 -9.72
CA GLU A 40 7.82 10.40 -9.93
C GLU A 40 7.76 9.14 -9.06
N PRO A 41 7.79 7.94 -9.64
CA PRO A 41 7.70 6.73 -8.85
C PRO A 41 8.90 6.57 -7.94
N LEU A 42 8.68 6.03 -6.73
CA LEU A 42 9.74 5.71 -5.77
C LEU A 42 10.62 6.92 -5.42
N SER A 43 10.01 8.11 -5.31
CA SER A 43 10.71 9.39 -5.15
C SER A 43 10.57 10.01 -3.75
N VAL A 44 9.63 9.53 -2.94
CA VAL A 44 9.28 10.10 -1.63
C VAL A 44 9.55 9.09 -0.53
N LYS A 45 10.23 9.50 0.53
CA LYS A 45 10.42 8.64 1.71
C LYS A 45 9.09 8.24 2.31
N ALA A 46 9.02 7.02 2.84
CA ALA A 46 7.76 6.42 3.27
C ALA A 46 7.06 7.25 4.36
N ASP A 47 7.83 7.77 5.32
CA ASP A 47 7.32 8.64 6.39
C ASP A 47 6.93 10.05 5.94
N GLU A 48 7.43 10.52 4.79
CA GLU A 48 7.14 11.86 4.22
C GLU A 48 5.96 11.86 3.22
N ILE A 49 5.38 10.71 2.88
CA ILE A 49 4.31 10.58 1.86
C ILE A 49 3.07 11.41 2.21
N GLY A 50 2.62 11.37 3.47
CA GLY A 50 1.45 12.12 3.91
C GLY A 50 1.64 13.62 3.71
N GLU A 51 2.76 14.17 4.17
CA GLU A 51 3.08 15.59 3.95
C GLU A 51 3.18 15.90 2.45
N HIS A 52 3.83 15.02 1.68
CA HIS A 52 3.95 15.18 0.25
C HIS A 52 2.57 15.27 -0.42
N MET A 53 1.65 14.34 -0.15
CA MET A 53 0.29 14.36 -0.71
C MET A 53 -0.51 15.60 -0.28
N ASN A 54 -0.37 16.05 0.96
CA ASN A 54 -1.09 17.22 1.49
C ASN A 54 -0.76 18.53 0.76
N ARG A 55 0.43 18.63 0.14
CA ARG A 55 0.87 19.83 -0.60
C ARG A 55 0.22 19.96 -1.98
N TRP A 56 -0.40 18.91 -2.50
CA TRP A 56 -0.89 18.90 -3.87
C TRP A 56 -2.41 19.07 -3.96
N GLN A 57 -2.85 19.89 -4.92
CA GLN A 57 -4.27 20.18 -5.14
C GLN A 57 -5.10 18.94 -5.52
N TRP A 58 -4.47 17.88 -6.01
CA TRP A 58 -5.14 16.66 -6.46
C TRP A 58 -5.68 15.81 -5.32
N SER A 59 -5.22 16.06 -4.10
CA SER A 59 -5.68 15.38 -2.89
C SER A 59 -7.09 15.78 -2.45
N ASP A 60 -7.79 16.61 -3.24
CA ASP A 60 -9.15 17.10 -2.96
C ASP A 60 -9.28 17.74 -1.56
N GLY A 61 -8.19 18.34 -1.05
CA GLY A 61 -8.12 18.93 0.29
C GLY A 61 -7.98 17.93 1.45
N VAL A 62 -8.03 16.63 1.17
CA VAL A 62 -7.85 15.58 2.18
C VAL A 62 -6.48 15.71 2.84
N GLN A 63 -6.45 15.61 4.17
CA GLN A 63 -5.23 15.67 4.96
C GLN A 63 -4.85 14.27 5.41
N PHE A 64 -3.60 13.88 5.15
CA PHE A 64 -3.04 12.59 5.50
C PHE A 64 -1.90 12.74 6.49
N SER A 65 -1.65 11.69 7.27
CA SER A 65 -0.39 11.52 7.99
C SER A 65 0.18 10.15 7.70
N THR A 66 1.50 10.09 7.61
CA THR A 66 2.26 8.84 7.46
C THR A 66 3.25 8.68 8.59
N GLU A 67 3.47 7.43 9.00
CA GLU A 67 4.43 7.08 10.03
C GLU A 67 5.00 5.68 9.72
N MET A 68 6.29 5.48 9.91
CA MET A 68 6.89 4.14 9.91
C MET A 68 6.80 3.52 11.31
N ARG A 69 6.22 2.32 11.43
CA ARG A 69 6.17 1.54 12.68
C ARG A 69 6.84 0.18 12.48
N GLY A 70 8.12 0.11 12.84
CA GLY A 70 8.95 -1.02 12.42
C GLY A 70 9.05 -1.03 10.90
N ASP A 71 8.72 -2.17 10.29
CA ASP A 71 8.78 -2.37 8.84
C ASP A 71 7.44 -2.06 8.15
N GLU A 72 6.50 -1.40 8.82
CA GLU A 72 5.18 -1.07 8.28
C GLU A 72 5.01 0.43 8.04
N LEU A 73 4.47 0.79 6.88
CA LEU A 73 4.06 2.16 6.58
C LEU A 73 2.60 2.36 7.00
N TRP A 74 2.35 3.24 7.95
CA TRP A 74 1.02 3.55 8.44
C TRP A 74 0.51 4.83 7.78
N LEU A 75 -0.69 4.79 7.21
CA LEU A 75 -1.36 5.93 6.58
C LEU A 75 -2.70 6.18 7.28
N ASP A 76 -2.88 7.40 7.79
CA ASP A 76 -4.10 7.85 8.46
C ASP A 76 -4.67 9.08 7.73
N ILE A 77 -6.00 9.25 7.78
CA ILE A 77 -6.71 10.42 7.27
C ILE A 77 -7.02 11.33 8.46
N LEU A 78 -6.40 12.51 8.47
CA LEU A 78 -6.59 13.50 9.53
C LEU A 78 -7.84 14.37 9.31
N ALA A 79 -8.18 14.65 8.06
CA ALA A 79 -9.37 15.40 7.69
C ALA A 79 -9.84 14.98 6.29
N PHE A 80 -11.14 14.74 6.16
CA PHE A 80 -11.77 14.45 4.89
C PHE A 80 -12.90 15.46 4.61
N PRO A 81 -12.62 16.54 3.86
CA PRO A 81 -13.62 17.54 3.53
C PRO A 81 -14.87 16.94 2.88
N GLY A 82 -16.04 17.48 3.23
CA GLY A 82 -17.33 16.96 2.72
C GLY A 82 -17.55 17.13 1.21
N ASP A 83 -16.76 17.97 0.55
CA ASP A 83 -16.73 18.16 -0.90
C ASP A 83 -15.66 17.31 -1.62
N SER A 84 -14.82 16.58 -0.86
CA SER A 84 -13.85 15.64 -1.42
C SER A 84 -14.55 14.46 -2.09
N THR A 85 -13.94 13.94 -3.16
CA THR A 85 -14.51 12.79 -3.86
C THR A 85 -14.30 11.51 -3.04
N ALA A 86 -15.31 10.64 -2.96
CA ALA A 86 -15.17 9.32 -2.32
C ALA A 86 -14.03 8.47 -2.94
N ALA A 87 -13.66 8.76 -4.20
CA ALA A 87 -12.54 8.13 -4.88
C ALA A 87 -11.16 8.56 -4.32
N ALA A 88 -11.07 9.70 -3.61
CA ALA A 88 -9.81 10.22 -3.08
C ALA A 88 -9.11 9.21 -2.14
N ALA A 89 -9.87 8.45 -1.35
CA ALA A 89 -9.32 7.43 -0.47
C ALA A 89 -8.58 6.32 -1.25
N GLY A 90 -9.24 5.72 -2.26
CA GLY A 90 -8.62 4.72 -3.11
C GLY A 90 -7.42 5.26 -3.90
N ARG A 91 -7.51 6.51 -4.36
CA ARG A 91 -6.42 7.20 -5.05
C ARG A 91 -5.22 7.42 -4.14
N ALA A 92 -5.43 7.80 -2.88
CA ALA A 92 -4.37 7.96 -1.89
C ALA A 92 -3.61 6.65 -1.65
N ILE A 93 -4.31 5.51 -1.54
CA ILE A 93 -3.68 4.20 -1.42
C ILE A 93 -2.78 3.92 -2.64
N MET A 94 -3.32 4.03 -3.85
CA MET A 94 -2.54 3.78 -5.07
C MET A 94 -1.37 4.76 -5.23
N GLN A 95 -1.57 6.02 -4.86
CA GLN A 95 -0.53 7.05 -4.93
C GLN A 95 0.60 6.79 -3.93
N THR A 96 0.28 6.34 -2.70
CA THR A 96 1.30 5.89 -1.74
C THR A 96 2.17 4.80 -2.33
N GLY A 97 1.57 3.80 -2.98
CA GLY A 97 2.31 2.75 -3.68
C GLY A 97 3.19 3.23 -4.82
N ARG A 98 2.81 4.32 -5.47
CA ARG A 98 3.61 4.96 -6.53
C ARG A 98 4.82 5.68 -5.94
N LEU A 99 4.62 6.47 -4.89
CA LEU A 99 5.59 7.44 -4.41
C LEU A 99 6.65 6.85 -3.47
N ALA A 100 6.30 5.84 -2.67
CA ALA A 100 7.15 5.34 -1.60
C ALA A 100 8.49 4.76 -2.13
N SER A 101 9.61 5.37 -1.74
CA SER A 101 10.95 4.97 -2.18
C SER A 101 11.58 3.89 -1.29
N GLU A 102 11.28 3.91 0.01
CA GLU A 102 11.87 3.01 1.01
C GLU A 102 11.16 1.66 1.08
N ASP A 103 11.90 0.63 1.48
CA ASP A 103 11.37 -0.72 1.69
C ASP A 103 10.48 -0.76 2.94
N PHE A 104 9.33 -1.40 2.83
CA PHE A 104 8.41 -1.71 3.92
C PHE A 104 7.67 -3.02 3.57
N ASP A 105 7.16 -3.73 4.57
CA ASP A 105 6.46 -5.00 4.37
C ASP A 105 5.04 -4.80 3.84
N ARG A 106 4.35 -3.78 4.37
CA ARG A 106 2.96 -3.46 4.02
C ARG A 106 2.60 -2.02 4.34
N LEU A 107 1.61 -1.51 3.60
CA LEU A 107 0.87 -0.32 3.98
C LEU A 107 -0.28 -0.72 4.90
N VAL A 108 -0.39 -0.04 6.04
CA VAL A 108 -1.48 -0.16 7.00
C VAL A 108 -2.35 1.09 6.91
N LEU A 109 -3.64 0.91 6.64
CA LEU A 109 -4.62 1.98 6.73
C LEU A 109 -5.09 2.07 8.17
N ALA A 110 -4.85 3.20 8.81
CA ALA A 110 -5.11 3.41 10.23
C ALA A 110 -6.16 4.51 10.46
N ASP A 111 -6.84 4.42 11.60
CA ASP A 111 -7.62 5.51 12.20
C ASP A 111 -7.13 5.70 13.63
N LYS A 112 -6.58 6.88 13.93
CA LYS A 112 -6.13 7.27 15.28
C LYS A 112 -5.17 6.25 15.88
N GLY A 113 -4.25 5.76 15.04
CA GLY A 113 -3.23 4.79 15.42
C GLY A 113 -3.70 3.34 15.55
N VAL A 114 -4.95 3.02 15.19
CA VAL A 114 -5.47 1.65 15.09
C VAL A 114 -5.48 1.22 13.63
N GLY A 115 -4.77 0.14 13.30
CA GLY A 115 -4.75 -0.43 11.95
C GLY A 115 -6.04 -1.15 11.61
N ILE A 116 -6.62 -0.83 10.45
CA ILE A 116 -7.93 -1.33 9.99
C ILE A 116 -7.74 -2.34 8.87
N PHE A 117 -7.02 -1.92 7.83
CA PHE A 117 -6.76 -2.72 6.64
C PHE A 117 -5.27 -2.66 6.32
N SER A 118 -4.79 -3.62 5.54
CA SER A 118 -3.43 -3.55 5.01
C SER A 118 -3.32 -4.15 3.62
N ILE A 119 -2.25 -3.78 2.93
CA ILE A 119 -1.87 -4.29 1.62
C ILE A 119 -0.35 -4.46 1.59
N GLU A 120 0.12 -5.64 1.16
CA GLU A 120 1.55 -5.94 1.04
C GLU A 120 2.23 -5.01 0.03
N GLU A 121 3.47 -4.61 0.33
CA GLU A 121 4.25 -3.68 -0.52
C GLU A 121 4.31 -4.10 -1.99
N PRO A 122 4.60 -5.37 -2.35
CA PRO A 122 4.74 -5.72 -3.76
C PRO A 122 3.44 -5.55 -4.55
N LYS A 123 2.29 -5.79 -3.90
CA LYS A 123 0.98 -5.59 -4.51
C LYS A 123 0.66 -4.12 -4.63
N LEU A 124 0.90 -3.37 -3.56
CA LEU A 124 0.67 -1.94 -3.51
C LEU A 124 1.47 -1.20 -4.58
N ARG A 125 2.77 -1.49 -4.71
CA ARG A 125 3.64 -0.84 -5.70
C ARG A 125 3.29 -1.26 -7.12
N ALA A 126 3.00 -2.53 -7.38
CA ALA A 126 2.55 -2.97 -8.70
C ALA A 126 1.28 -2.22 -9.18
N ILE A 127 0.37 -1.90 -8.25
CA ILE A 127 -0.81 -1.09 -8.53
C ILE A 127 -0.42 0.39 -8.70
N GLY A 128 0.38 0.93 -7.77
CA GLY A 128 0.77 2.34 -7.75
C GLY A 128 1.61 2.77 -8.95
N CYS A 129 2.56 1.94 -9.40
CA CYS A 129 3.37 2.17 -10.60
C CYS A 129 2.51 2.36 -11.85
N GLN A 130 1.30 1.77 -11.89
CA GLN A 130 0.36 1.91 -12.99
C GLN A 130 -0.63 3.07 -12.86
N PHE A 131 -0.75 3.63 -11.65
CA PHE A 131 -1.68 4.69 -11.33
C PHE A 131 -1.06 6.08 -11.59
N ILE A 132 -1.87 7.03 -12.06
CA ILE A 132 -1.49 8.45 -12.18
C ILE A 132 -2.66 9.27 -11.64
N TRP A 133 -2.44 10.01 -10.55
CA TRP A 133 -3.46 10.92 -9.99
C TRP A 133 -3.41 12.28 -10.69
N GLY A 134 -4.57 12.80 -11.10
CA GLY A 134 -4.71 14.20 -11.52
C GLY A 134 -4.35 14.45 -12.99
N ARG A 135 -4.03 13.38 -13.72
CA ARG A 135 -3.68 13.43 -15.14
C ARG A 135 -4.23 12.22 -15.89
N GLU A 136 -4.37 12.38 -17.20
CA GLU A 136 -4.56 11.26 -18.12
C GLU A 136 -3.23 10.51 -18.35
N GLY A 137 -3.33 9.23 -18.72
CA GLY A 137 -2.20 8.40 -19.12
C GLY A 137 -1.88 7.21 -18.22
N GLY A 138 -2.55 7.08 -17.06
CA GLY A 138 -2.45 5.88 -16.22
C GLY A 138 -3.24 4.69 -16.77
N GLN A 139 -3.10 3.52 -16.15
CA GLN A 139 -3.98 2.38 -16.39
C GLN A 139 -5.43 2.71 -15.99
N ASN A 140 -6.39 1.98 -16.56
CA ASN A 140 -7.79 2.08 -16.19
C ASN A 140 -7.97 2.00 -14.65
N PRO A 141 -8.42 3.09 -13.99
CA PRO A 141 -8.52 3.12 -12.53
C PRO A 141 -9.46 2.06 -11.95
N ILE A 142 -10.49 1.65 -12.69
CA ILE A 142 -11.41 0.59 -12.24
C ILE A 142 -10.69 -0.75 -12.17
N ALA A 143 -9.76 -1.02 -13.10
CA ALA A 143 -8.94 -2.23 -13.04
C ALA A 143 -8.03 -2.24 -11.82
N LEU A 144 -7.32 -1.13 -11.59
CA LEU A 144 -6.44 -0.98 -10.44
C LEU A 144 -7.19 -1.08 -9.10
N ILE A 145 -8.40 -0.51 -9.03
CA ILE A 145 -9.26 -0.61 -7.84
C ILE A 145 -9.64 -2.07 -7.55
N ARG A 146 -9.94 -2.88 -8.58
CA ARG A 146 -10.21 -4.31 -8.38
C ARG A 146 -8.98 -5.04 -7.83
N ASP A 147 -7.81 -4.79 -8.41
CA ASP A 147 -6.56 -5.42 -7.97
C ASP A 147 -6.18 -4.99 -6.55
N MET A 148 -6.42 -3.72 -6.20
CA MET A 148 -6.26 -3.18 -4.86
C MET A 148 -7.14 -3.91 -3.85
N TYR A 149 -8.47 -3.91 -4.04
CA TYR A 149 -9.37 -4.55 -3.09
C TYR A 149 -9.19 -6.06 -2.99
N LYS A 150 -8.78 -6.71 -4.07
CA LYS A 150 -8.42 -8.13 -4.07
C LYS A 150 -7.16 -8.41 -3.25
N SER A 151 -6.24 -7.45 -3.16
CA SER A 151 -4.96 -7.59 -2.44
C SER A 151 -5.02 -7.09 -1.00
N MET A 152 -6.10 -6.42 -0.61
CA MET A 152 -6.28 -5.92 0.75
C MET A 152 -6.75 -7.02 1.70
N VAL A 153 -6.30 -6.91 2.95
CA VAL A 153 -6.70 -7.75 4.06
C VAL A 153 -7.14 -6.92 5.26
N HIS A 154 -7.93 -7.50 6.15
CA HIS A 154 -8.15 -6.97 7.49
C HIS A 154 -6.84 -7.00 8.26
N TYR A 155 -6.39 -5.85 8.77
CA TYR A 155 -5.10 -5.78 9.46
C TYR A 155 -5.05 -6.67 10.73
N PRO A 156 -6.08 -6.70 11.60
CA PRO A 156 -6.02 -7.50 12.82
C PRO A 156 -6.03 -9.02 12.61
N SER A 157 -6.73 -9.52 11.58
CA SER A 157 -6.89 -10.96 11.35
C SER A 157 -6.04 -11.51 10.20
N GLY A 158 -5.57 -10.65 9.30
CA GLY A 158 -4.92 -11.05 8.05
C GLY A 158 -5.88 -11.69 7.02
N GLU A 159 -7.18 -11.73 7.29
CA GLU A 159 -8.16 -12.31 6.37
C GLU A 159 -8.38 -11.37 5.16
N PRO A 160 -8.53 -11.91 3.95
CA PRO A 160 -8.83 -11.10 2.78
C PRO A 160 -10.15 -10.36 2.95
N LEU A 161 -10.26 -9.14 2.42
CA LEU A 161 -11.53 -8.39 2.46
C LEU A 161 -12.67 -9.16 1.76
N SER A 162 -12.33 -9.96 0.76
CA SER A 162 -13.27 -10.89 0.15
C SER A 162 -12.55 -12.06 -0.52
N THR A 163 -13.14 -13.24 -0.40
CA THR A 163 -12.75 -14.43 -1.18
C THR A 163 -13.59 -14.61 -2.44
N ALA A 164 -14.47 -13.65 -2.77
CA ALA A 164 -15.45 -13.79 -3.86
C ALA A 164 -14.94 -13.30 -5.23
N PHE A 165 -13.73 -12.72 -5.29
CA PHE A 165 -13.09 -12.35 -6.55
C PHE A 165 -12.85 -13.59 -7.42
N ASN A 166 -13.46 -13.64 -8.60
CA ASN A 166 -13.47 -14.84 -9.45
C ASN A 166 -12.97 -14.62 -10.88
N GLY A 167 -12.55 -13.39 -11.22
CA GLY A 167 -12.07 -13.02 -12.55
C GLY A 167 -13.17 -12.52 -13.50
N SER A 168 -14.44 -12.49 -13.06
CA SER A 168 -15.52 -11.89 -13.83
C SER A 168 -15.37 -10.37 -13.83
N LEU A 169 -15.19 -9.76 -14.99
CA LEU A 169 -15.01 -8.31 -15.10
C LEU A 169 -16.13 -7.53 -14.39
N PHE A 170 -17.39 -7.84 -14.70
CA PHE A 170 -18.54 -7.15 -14.09
C PHE A 170 -18.73 -7.55 -12.62
N GLY A 171 -18.55 -8.83 -12.29
CA GLY A 171 -18.69 -9.32 -10.92
C GLY A 171 -17.68 -8.69 -9.97
N ASP A 172 -16.40 -8.76 -10.34
CA ASP A 172 -15.29 -8.22 -9.55
C ASP A 172 -15.34 -6.68 -9.46
N THR A 173 -15.85 -6.01 -10.51
CA THR A 173 -16.05 -4.55 -10.46
C THR A 173 -17.13 -4.19 -9.44
N ASN A 174 -18.28 -4.87 -9.46
CA ASN A 174 -19.35 -4.62 -8.51
C ASN A 174 -18.91 -4.94 -7.08
N LEU A 175 -18.18 -6.04 -6.90
CA LEU A 175 -17.61 -6.42 -5.61
C LEU A 175 -16.65 -5.35 -5.09
N ALA A 176 -15.71 -4.88 -5.92
CA ALA A 176 -14.77 -3.83 -5.53
C ALA A 176 -15.48 -2.52 -5.13
N ILE A 177 -16.55 -2.12 -5.85
CA ILE A 177 -17.36 -0.95 -5.50
C ILE A 177 -18.11 -1.17 -4.18
N SER A 178 -18.67 -2.36 -3.96
CA SER A 178 -19.33 -2.71 -2.70
C SER A 178 -18.34 -2.66 -1.53
N LEU A 179 -17.15 -3.26 -1.65
CA LEU A 179 -16.09 -3.18 -0.64
C LEU A 179 -15.67 -1.74 -0.35
N ASN A 180 -15.58 -0.88 -1.37
CA ASN A 180 -15.31 0.54 -1.20
C ASN A 180 -16.37 1.23 -0.34
N ASN A 181 -17.64 1.03 -0.66
CA ASN A 181 -18.76 1.76 -0.06
C ASN A 181 -19.20 1.19 1.29
N GLU A 182 -19.03 -0.11 1.50
CA GLU A 182 -19.52 -0.82 2.69
C GLU A 182 -18.40 -1.08 3.70
N MET A 183 -17.13 -1.04 3.27
CA MET A 183 -15.99 -1.33 4.15
C MET A 183 -14.98 -0.18 4.21
N LEU A 184 -14.35 0.19 3.08
CA LEU A 184 -13.26 1.18 3.13
C LEU A 184 -13.75 2.53 3.64
N ILE A 185 -14.78 3.09 3.00
CA ILE A 185 -15.29 4.42 3.35
C ILE A 185 -15.80 4.45 4.79
N PRO A 186 -16.70 3.54 5.24
CA PRO A 186 -17.24 3.64 6.60
C PRO A 186 -16.21 3.46 7.70
N ASN A 187 -15.22 2.58 7.50
CA ASN A 187 -14.27 2.26 8.57
C ASN A 187 -13.04 3.19 8.58
N TRP A 188 -12.61 3.69 7.43
CA TRP A 188 -11.37 4.49 7.33
C TRP A 188 -11.61 5.97 6.99
N VAL A 189 -12.61 6.27 6.15
CA VAL A 189 -12.85 7.66 5.69
C VAL A 189 -13.79 8.39 6.63
N LEU A 190 -14.94 7.79 6.98
CA LEU A 190 -15.97 8.45 7.78
C LEU A 190 -15.52 8.74 9.21
N SER A 191 -14.49 8.07 9.73
CA SER A 191 -13.91 8.38 11.04
C SER A 191 -13.21 9.75 11.09
N ALA A 192 -12.85 10.28 9.91
CA ALA A 192 -12.10 11.51 9.70
C ALA A 192 -12.92 12.63 9.02
N VAL A 193 -14.21 12.40 8.76
CA VAL A 193 -15.11 13.43 8.23
C VAL A 193 -15.38 14.48 9.31
N ASN A 194 -15.15 15.75 8.96
CA ASN A 194 -15.39 16.90 9.82
C ASN A 194 -16.01 18.07 9.05
#